data_AF-A0A1F4DPK3-F1
#
_entry.id   AF-A0A1F4DPK3-F1
#
_cell.length_a   1.000
_cell.length_b   1.000
_cell.length_c   1.000
_cell.angle_alpha   90.00
_cell.angle_beta   90.00
_cell.angle_gamma   90.00
#
_symmetry.space_group_name_H-M   'P 1'
#
loop_
_entity.id
_entity.type
_entity.pdbx_description
1 polymer ?
#
loop_
_entity_poly.entity_id
_entity_poly.type
_entity_poly.pdbx_seq_one_letter_code
_entity_poly.pdbx_strand_id
1 'polypeptide(L)'
;MNENSELPQTKKSRWRDTNVLIGIVGVIATIAVGVITYWLTAGSVSREYQERIKAARNDVLTAVARSIGEGVVPGKDKIQSVLNSVRRQYGIREQDFETPDTVIDDVLTRVLANEFLDAKRREDISTKLLLVKAEKGGAEEMKAADAKPQRLEADRFAALAIAIAAATLAAMTLTIMAGRFKRIIREVGRDSVEAARRRERLELVTRQVLMMATALAGIVLAMWFFFITGKAPALWPFIQR
;
A
#
# COMPACT_ATOMS: atom_id res chain seq x y z
N MET A 1 13.21 -17.08 -76.03
CA MET A 1 12.13 -17.31 -75.04
C MET A 1 12.79 -17.26 -73.67
N ASN A 2 12.41 -16.28 -72.85
CA ASN A 2 13.01 -16.02 -71.54
C ASN A 2 11.88 -16.14 -70.51
N GLU A 3 11.92 -17.20 -69.72
CA GLU A 3 10.86 -17.60 -68.81
C GLU A 3 11.35 -17.34 -67.38
N ASN A 4 11.24 -16.08 -66.94
CA ASN A 4 11.41 -15.70 -65.54
C ASN A 4 10.02 -15.39 -64.98
N SER A 5 9.35 -16.41 -64.46
CA SER A 5 8.10 -16.27 -63.73
C SER A 5 8.40 -15.86 -62.28
N GLU A 6 7.99 -14.64 -61.96
CA GLU A 6 8.12 -14.00 -60.66
C GLU A 6 7.35 -14.78 -59.58
N LEU A 7 8.03 -15.14 -58.49
CA LEU A 7 7.40 -15.75 -57.32
C LEU A 7 6.64 -14.70 -56.49
N PRO A 8 5.43 -15.03 -55.96
CA PRO A 8 4.58 -14.07 -55.27
C PRO A 8 5.11 -13.68 -53.88
N GLN A 9 5.43 -12.38 -53.71
CA GLN A 9 6.02 -11.74 -52.51
C GLN A 9 5.04 -11.51 -51.33
N THR A 10 3.87 -12.15 -51.27
CA THR A 10 2.79 -11.72 -50.35
C THR A 10 2.80 -12.38 -48.97
N LYS A 11 3.67 -13.36 -48.70
CA LYS A 11 3.63 -14.13 -47.44
C LYS A 11 4.49 -13.57 -46.30
N LYS A 12 5.37 -12.60 -46.58
CA LYS A 12 6.41 -12.14 -45.63
C LYS A 12 5.93 -11.11 -44.59
N SER A 13 4.82 -10.39 -44.83
CA SER A 13 4.38 -9.32 -43.91
C SER A 13 3.60 -9.85 -42.68
N ARG A 14 2.83 -10.93 -42.83
CA ARG A 14 1.96 -11.47 -41.76
C ARG A 14 2.73 -11.90 -40.52
N TRP A 15 3.96 -12.40 -40.66
CA TRP A 15 4.79 -12.84 -39.54
C TRP A 15 5.36 -11.68 -38.72
N ARG A 16 5.59 -10.53 -39.34
CA ARG A 16 6.17 -9.37 -38.67
C ARG A 16 5.17 -8.70 -37.74
N ASP A 17 3.90 -8.64 -38.16
CA ASP A 17 2.84 -8.00 -37.38
C ASP A 17 2.45 -8.84 -36.15
N THR A 18 2.44 -10.18 -36.27
CA THR A 18 2.19 -11.08 -35.14
C THR A 18 3.28 -10.99 -34.07
N ASN A 19 4.55 -10.90 -34.48
CA ASN A 19 5.67 -10.80 -33.52
C ASN A 19 5.66 -9.48 -32.73
N VAL A 20 5.31 -8.37 -33.38
CA VAL A 20 5.16 -7.06 -32.71
C VAL A 20 4.00 -7.10 -31.72
N LEU A 21 2.88 -7.72 -32.09
CA LEU A 21 1.72 -7.87 -31.20
C LEU A 21 2.07 -8.69 -29.95
N ILE A 22 2.77 -9.82 -30.13
CA ILE A 22 3.23 -10.68 -29.03
C ILE A 22 4.18 -9.92 -28.11
N GLY A 23 5.08 -9.10 -28.68
CA GLY A 23 5.99 -8.26 -27.90
C GLY A 23 5.27 -7.24 -27.02
N ILE A 24 4.27 -6.53 -27.56
CA ILE A 24 3.50 -5.52 -26.81
C ILE A 24 2.68 -6.17 -25.69
N VAL A 25 2.02 -7.31 -25.98
CA VAL A 25 1.25 -8.05 -24.97
C VAL A 25 2.16 -8.56 -23.86
N GLY A 26 3.37 -9.04 -24.21
CA GLY A 26 4.36 -9.47 -23.23
C GLY A 26 4.75 -8.36 -22.26
N VAL A 27 5.07 -7.17 -22.78
CA VAL A 27 5.45 -6.00 -21.94
C VAL A 27 4.31 -5.57 -21.02
N ILE A 28 3.07 -5.51 -21.54
CA ILE A 28 1.90 -5.14 -20.72
C ILE A 28 1.65 -6.19 -19.62
N ALA A 29 1.78 -7.47 -19.94
CA ALA A 29 1.62 -8.55 -18.97
C ALA A 29 2.69 -8.49 -17.86
N THR A 30 3.95 -8.20 -18.20
CA THR A 30 5.02 -8.07 -17.20
C THR A 30 4.78 -6.88 -16.25
N ILE A 31 4.33 -5.73 -16.79
CA ILE A 31 4.00 -4.56 -15.98
C ILE A 31 2.82 -4.86 -15.06
N ALA A 32 1.76 -5.50 -15.58
CA ALA A 32 0.58 -5.85 -14.80
C ALA A 32 0.94 -6.80 -13.63
N VAL A 33 1.74 -7.84 -13.89
CA VAL A 33 2.21 -8.76 -12.85
C VAL A 33 3.05 -8.01 -11.81
N GLY A 34 3.98 -7.16 -12.22
CA GLY A 34 4.80 -6.37 -11.30
C GLY A 34 3.97 -5.46 -10.38
N VAL A 35 2.92 -4.83 -10.92
CA VAL A 35 1.98 -4.01 -10.12
C VAL A 35 1.21 -4.88 -9.13
N ILE A 36 0.68 -6.03 -9.56
CA ILE A 36 -0.05 -6.95 -8.68
C ILE A 36 0.85 -7.49 -7.56
N THR A 37 2.07 -7.93 -7.89
CA THR A 37 3.03 -8.41 -6.91
C THR A 37 3.39 -7.33 -5.91
N TYR A 38 3.74 -6.12 -6.38
CA TYR A 38 4.01 -4.99 -5.49
C TYR A 38 2.83 -4.70 -4.56
N TRP A 39 1.61 -4.75 -5.08
CA TRP A 39 0.40 -4.49 -4.30
C TRP A 39 0.16 -5.54 -3.21
N LEU A 40 0.35 -6.82 -3.53
CA LEU A 40 0.25 -7.92 -2.56
C LEU A 40 1.33 -7.81 -1.47
N THR A 41 2.55 -7.39 -1.84
CA THR A 41 3.67 -7.27 -0.89
C THR A 41 3.64 -5.95 -0.10
N ALA A 42 3.05 -4.87 -0.62
CA ALA A 42 2.95 -3.60 0.11
C ALA A 42 2.14 -3.73 1.41
N GLY A 43 1.16 -4.64 1.45
CA GLY A 43 0.40 -4.95 2.66
C GLY A 43 1.17 -5.75 3.73
N SER A 44 2.26 -6.45 3.36
CA SER A 44 3.00 -7.28 4.33
C SER A 44 3.92 -6.44 5.22
N VAL A 45 4.47 -5.34 4.70
CA VAL A 45 5.38 -4.45 5.45
C VAL A 45 4.65 -3.78 6.62
N SER A 46 3.41 -3.36 6.42
CA SER A 46 2.60 -2.75 7.50
C SER A 46 2.27 -3.78 8.58
N ARG A 47 2.02 -5.03 8.19
CA ARG A 47 1.75 -6.12 9.13
C ARG A 47 2.97 -6.45 10.00
N GLU A 48 4.15 -6.56 9.40
CA GLU A 48 5.39 -6.80 10.13
C GLU A 48 5.68 -5.68 11.15
N TYR A 49 5.46 -4.42 10.75
CA TYR A 49 5.61 -3.29 11.68
C TYR A 49 4.63 -3.38 12.87
N GLN A 50 3.37 -3.73 12.61
CA GLN A 50 2.37 -3.93 13.68
C GLN A 50 2.72 -5.09 14.61
N GLU A 51 3.28 -6.18 14.07
CA GLU A 51 3.75 -7.32 14.87
C GLU A 51 4.94 -6.92 15.76
N ARG A 52 5.87 -6.10 15.27
CA ARG A 52 6.97 -5.55 16.07
C ARG A 52 6.47 -4.67 17.22
N ILE A 53 5.46 -3.82 16.97
CA ILE A 53 4.83 -3.00 18.03
C ILE A 53 4.21 -3.89 19.11
N LYS A 54 3.45 -4.92 18.71
CA LYS A 54 2.82 -5.85 19.66
C LYS A 54 3.86 -6.61 20.50
N ALA A 55 4.94 -7.09 19.87
CA ALA A 55 6.03 -7.77 20.55
C ALA A 55 6.70 -6.85 21.57
N ALA A 56 7.06 -5.63 21.16
CA ALA A 56 7.66 -4.62 22.03
C ALA A 56 6.77 -4.26 23.22
N ARG A 57 5.46 -4.08 23.03
CA ARG A 57 4.51 -3.86 24.13
C ARG A 57 4.54 -5.01 25.12
N ASN A 58 4.48 -6.25 24.63
CA ASN A 58 4.43 -7.41 25.50
C ASN A 58 5.72 -7.59 26.32
N ASP A 59 6.88 -7.26 25.74
CA ASP A 59 8.16 -7.24 26.44
C ASP A 59 8.18 -6.21 27.57
N VAL A 60 7.71 -4.98 27.30
CA VAL A 60 7.58 -3.93 28.33
C VAL A 60 6.67 -4.40 29.46
N LEU A 61 5.48 -4.91 29.12
CA LEU A 61 4.52 -5.38 30.11
C LEU A 61 5.07 -6.54 30.94
N THR A 62 5.84 -7.44 30.33
CA THR A 62 6.45 -8.59 31.02
C THR A 62 7.57 -8.13 31.96
N ALA A 63 8.41 -7.19 31.53
CA ALA A 63 9.46 -6.60 32.36
C ALA A 63 8.87 -5.85 33.57
N VAL A 64 7.83 -5.04 33.37
CA VAL A 64 7.15 -4.30 34.45
C VAL A 64 6.41 -5.27 35.37
N ALA A 65 5.65 -6.22 34.83
CA ALA A 65 4.94 -7.21 35.65
C ALA A 65 5.89 -8.05 36.51
N ARG A 66 7.07 -8.43 35.98
CA ARG A 66 8.10 -9.12 36.75
C ARG A 66 8.58 -8.30 37.95
N SER A 67 8.86 -7.01 37.75
CA SER A 67 9.28 -6.14 38.86
C SER A 67 8.23 -6.01 39.96
N ILE A 68 6.95 -5.96 39.59
CA ILE A 68 5.82 -5.93 40.53
C ILE A 68 5.67 -7.27 41.26
N GLY A 69 5.87 -8.39 40.55
CA GLY A 69 5.88 -9.72 41.15
C GLY A 69 6.98 -9.89 42.21
N GLU A 70 8.13 -9.25 42.00
CA GLU A 70 9.24 -9.16 42.96
C GLU A 70 8.97 -8.16 44.11
N GLY A 71 7.82 -7.49 44.10
CA GLY A 71 7.35 -6.59 45.17
C GLY A 71 7.77 -5.13 45.02
N VAL A 72 8.45 -4.76 43.93
CA VAL A 72 8.95 -3.41 43.67
C VAL A 72 8.14 -2.78 42.55
N VAL A 73 7.35 -1.75 42.87
CA VAL A 73 6.62 -0.98 41.85
C VAL A 73 7.59 0.04 41.22
N PRO A 74 7.90 -0.07 39.91
CA PRO A 74 8.81 0.86 39.26
C PRO A 74 8.15 2.23 39.10
N GLY A 75 8.86 3.29 39.45
CA GLY A 75 8.42 4.67 39.19
C GLY A 75 8.40 4.99 37.68
N LYS A 76 7.73 6.08 37.32
CA LYS A 76 7.52 6.52 35.94
C LYS A 76 8.83 6.66 35.14
N ASP A 77 9.89 7.14 35.78
CA ASP A 77 11.22 7.30 35.14
C ASP A 77 11.86 5.96 34.74
N LYS A 78 11.66 4.92 35.56
CA LYS A 78 12.14 3.56 35.25
C LYS A 78 11.33 2.95 34.12
N ILE A 79 10.00 3.12 34.13
CA ILE A 79 9.12 2.65 33.06
C ILE A 79 9.50 3.34 31.74
N GLN A 80 9.71 4.66 31.75
CA GLN A 80 10.16 5.41 30.58
C GLN A 80 11.51 4.92 30.05
N SER A 81 12.44 4.56 30.94
CA SER A 81 13.75 4.02 30.55
C SER A 81 13.63 2.66 29.87
N VAL A 82 12.79 1.76 30.39
CA VAL A 82 12.49 0.46 29.78
C VAL A 82 11.83 0.67 28.42
N LEU A 83 10.84 1.55 28.36
CA LEU A 83 10.10 1.88 27.15
C LEU A 83 11.03 2.41 26.04
N ASN A 84 11.96 3.31 26.39
CA ASN A 84 12.97 3.83 25.47
C ASN A 84 13.97 2.75 25.02
N SER A 85 14.32 1.80 25.90
CA SER A 85 15.21 0.69 25.57
C SER A 85 14.56 -0.26 24.57
N VAL A 86 13.34 -0.73 24.88
CA VAL A 86 12.61 -1.68 24.04
C VAL A 86 12.26 -1.04 22.70
N ARG A 87 11.82 0.23 22.67
CA ARG A 87 11.58 0.94 21.42
C ARG A 87 12.80 0.93 20.49
N ARG A 88 14.00 1.21 21.04
CA ARG A 88 15.24 1.20 20.26
C ARG A 88 15.59 -0.20 19.75
N GLN A 89 15.37 -1.22 20.57
CA GLN A 89 15.60 -2.61 20.20
C GLN A 89 14.73 -3.07 19.02
N TYR A 90 13.46 -2.63 18.97
CA TYR A 90 12.51 -3.00 17.92
C TYR A 90 12.46 -2.03 16.73
N GLY A 91 13.20 -0.92 16.78
CA GLY A 91 13.25 0.10 15.72
C GLY A 91 11.92 0.84 15.50
N ILE A 92 11.13 0.99 16.57
CA ILE A 92 9.79 1.58 16.50
C ILE A 92 9.89 3.12 16.59
N ARG A 93 9.05 3.82 15.83
CA ARG A 93 8.96 5.29 15.89
C ARG A 93 8.41 5.72 17.25
N GLU A 94 8.98 6.78 17.79
CA GLU A 94 8.61 7.38 19.10
C GLU A 94 7.13 7.72 19.20
N GLN A 95 6.51 8.06 18.06
CA GLN A 95 5.13 8.52 17.93
C GLN A 95 4.12 7.36 17.93
N ASP A 96 4.57 6.17 17.57
CA ASP A 96 3.74 4.96 17.41
C ASP A 96 3.78 4.08 18.66
N PHE A 97 4.58 4.45 19.67
CA PHE A 97 4.79 3.68 20.89
C PHE A 97 4.03 4.27 22.09
N GLU A 98 3.81 3.45 23.12
CA GLU A 98 2.93 3.77 24.25
C GLU A 98 3.56 4.75 25.24
N THR A 99 2.74 5.49 25.98
CA THR A 99 3.25 6.34 27.06
C THR A 99 3.37 5.54 28.37
N PRO A 100 4.21 5.98 29.33
CA PRO A 100 4.30 5.30 30.62
C PRO A 100 2.96 5.16 31.33
N ASP A 101 2.06 6.13 31.17
CA ASP A 101 0.72 6.11 31.78
C ASP A 101 -0.15 5.00 31.19
N THR A 102 -0.10 4.80 29.86
CA THR A 102 -0.79 3.68 29.19
C THR A 102 -0.26 2.32 29.67
N VAL A 103 1.06 2.21 29.86
CA VAL A 103 1.68 0.98 30.38
C VAL A 103 1.23 0.70 31.82
N ILE A 104 1.12 1.74 32.67
CA ILE A 104 0.62 1.59 34.04
C ILE A 104 -0.83 1.10 34.04
N ASP A 105 -1.68 1.64 33.17
CA ASP A 105 -3.09 1.23 33.05
C ASP A 105 -3.25 -0.22 32.57
N ASP A 106 -2.44 -0.64 31.59
CA ASP A 106 -2.40 -2.02 31.11
C ASP A 106 -1.96 -3.00 32.20
N VAL A 107 -0.93 -2.62 32.96
CA VAL A 107 -0.40 -3.42 34.05
C VAL A 107 -1.42 -3.51 35.19
N LEU A 108 -2.08 -2.40 35.54
CA LEU A 108 -3.16 -2.38 36.51
C LEU A 108 -4.29 -3.33 36.10
N THR A 109 -4.69 -3.29 34.82
CA THR A 109 -5.71 -4.18 34.27
C THR A 109 -5.30 -5.66 34.40
N ARG A 110 -4.04 -6.00 34.08
CA ARG A 110 -3.51 -7.36 34.25
C ARG A 110 -3.45 -7.80 35.71
N VAL A 111 -3.11 -6.91 36.64
CA VAL A 111 -3.07 -7.20 38.09
C VAL A 111 -4.47 -7.45 38.64
N LEU A 112 -5.45 -6.62 38.23
CA LEU A 112 -6.84 -6.78 38.68
C LEU A 112 -7.49 -8.06 38.14
N ALA A 113 -7.17 -8.42 36.89
CA ALA A 113 -7.63 -9.63 36.24
C ALA A 113 -6.93 -10.92 36.73
N ASN A 114 -5.86 -10.81 37.53
CA ASN A 114 -5.13 -11.97 38.01
C ASN A 114 -5.84 -12.62 39.21
N GLU A 115 -6.43 -13.79 38.97
CA GLU A 115 -7.14 -14.59 39.97
C GLU A 115 -6.22 -15.23 41.02
N PHE A 116 -4.92 -15.34 40.74
CA PHE A 116 -3.94 -15.93 41.66
C PHE A 116 -3.42 -14.96 42.73
N LEU A 117 -3.78 -13.67 42.65
CA LEU A 117 -3.41 -12.68 43.65
C LEU A 117 -4.50 -12.53 44.72
N ASP A 118 -4.11 -12.67 45.98
CA ASP A 118 -4.97 -12.38 47.12
C ASP A 118 -5.53 -10.95 47.05
N ALA A 119 -6.77 -10.75 47.50
CA ALA A 119 -7.51 -9.50 47.36
C ALA A 119 -6.74 -8.31 47.98
N LYS A 120 -6.13 -8.52 49.14
CA LYS A 120 -5.30 -7.52 49.82
C LYS A 120 -4.08 -7.11 49.00
N ARG A 121 -3.43 -8.08 48.34
CA ARG A 121 -2.24 -7.84 47.52
C ARG A 121 -2.57 -7.14 46.20
N ARG A 122 -3.75 -7.40 45.62
CA ARG A 122 -4.26 -6.65 44.46
C ARG A 122 -4.47 -5.18 44.79
N GLU A 123 -5.07 -4.89 45.94
CA GLU A 123 -5.36 -3.53 46.41
C GLU A 123 -4.08 -2.74 46.75
N ASP A 124 -3.10 -3.39 47.39
CA ASP A 124 -1.79 -2.77 47.67
C ASP A 124 -1.04 -2.38 46.39
N ILE A 125 -1.08 -3.24 45.37
CA ILE A 125 -0.40 -2.99 44.09
C ILE A 125 -1.12 -1.91 43.30
N SER A 126 -2.46 -1.97 43.21
CA SER A 126 -3.24 -0.97 42.49
C SER A 126 -3.08 0.42 43.08
N THR A 127 -3.10 0.54 44.41
CA THR A 127 -2.89 1.82 45.10
C THR A 127 -1.50 2.40 44.79
N LYS A 128 -0.44 1.59 44.82
CA LYS A 128 0.92 2.03 44.48
C LYS A 128 1.07 2.46 43.02
N LEU A 129 0.43 1.75 42.09
CA LEU A 129 0.45 2.10 40.66
C LEU A 129 -0.28 3.43 40.39
N LEU A 130 -1.42 3.66 41.07
CA LEU A 130 -2.15 4.92 40.96
C LEU A 130 -1.36 6.11 41.52
N LEU A 131 -0.60 5.92 42.60
CA LEU A 131 0.29 6.95 43.12
C LEU A 131 1.40 7.32 42.13
N VAL A 132 2.00 6.32 41.46
CA VAL A 132 3.02 6.56 40.42
C VAL A 132 2.44 7.29 39.21
N LYS A 133 1.19 7.02 38.85
CA LYS A 133 0.48 7.74 37.77
C LYS A 133 0.24 9.21 38.14
N ALA A 134 -0.13 9.48 39.39
CA ALA A 134 -0.44 10.82 39.87
C ALA A 134 0.79 11.74 39.96
N GLU A 135 2.00 11.20 40.13
CA GLU A 135 3.19 12.00 40.46
C GLU A 135 3.63 13.04 39.41
N LYS A 136 3.15 13.02 38.14
CA LYS A 136 3.47 14.08 37.14
C LYS A 136 2.39 14.27 36.05
N GLY A 137 1.12 14.10 36.37
CA GLY A 137 0.03 14.05 35.35
C GLY A 137 -0.52 15.39 34.83
N GLY A 138 -0.11 16.56 35.35
CA GLY A 138 -0.87 17.79 35.11
C GLY A 138 -0.67 18.51 33.76
N ALA A 139 0.43 18.29 33.03
CA ALA A 139 0.86 19.26 32.00
C ALA A 139 1.11 18.70 30.59
N GLU A 140 1.29 17.39 30.40
CA GLU A 140 1.71 16.84 29.09
C GLU A 140 0.63 16.07 28.32
N GLU A 141 -0.41 15.55 28.99
CA GLU A 141 -1.48 14.78 28.33
C GLU A 141 -2.36 15.64 27.40
N MET A 142 -2.45 16.95 27.65
CA MET A 142 -3.28 17.86 26.84
C MET A 142 -2.64 18.25 25.49
N LYS A 143 -1.34 18.00 25.28
CA LYS A 143 -0.65 18.31 24.01
C LYS A 143 -0.49 17.10 23.08
N ALA A 144 -0.46 15.89 23.62
CA ALA A 144 -0.29 14.67 22.82
C ALA A 144 -1.60 14.21 22.13
N ALA A 145 -2.77 14.50 22.73
CA ALA A 145 -4.07 14.15 22.16
C ALA A 145 -4.45 14.98 20.92
N ASP A 146 -4.04 16.26 20.86
CA ASP A 146 -4.30 17.15 19.72
C ASP A 146 -3.35 16.96 18.53
N ALA A 147 -2.18 16.34 18.73
CA ALA A 147 -1.17 16.15 17.68
C ALA A 147 -1.41 14.91 16.78
N LYS A 148 -2.14 13.89 17.28
CA LYS A 148 -2.45 12.67 16.53
C LYS A 148 -3.43 12.85 15.35
N PRO A 149 -4.55 13.62 15.46
CA PRO A 149 -5.47 13.77 14.34
C PRO A 149 -4.85 14.57 13.16
N GLN A 150 -3.99 15.56 13.42
CA GLN A 150 -3.40 16.40 12.37
C GLN A 150 -2.37 15.67 11.50
N ARG A 151 -1.61 14.72 12.05
CA ARG A 151 -0.61 13.95 11.28
C ARG A 151 -1.24 12.92 10.34
N LEU A 152 -2.36 12.32 10.73
CA LEU A 152 -3.10 11.37 9.91
C LEU A 152 -3.69 12.03 8.65
N GLU A 153 -4.07 13.30 8.74
CA GLU A 153 -4.48 14.08 7.57
C GLU A 153 -3.27 14.43 6.69
N ALA A 154 -2.16 14.88 7.27
CA ALA A 154 -0.95 15.21 6.52
C ALA A 154 -0.39 14.02 5.71
N ASP A 155 -0.39 12.81 6.28
CA ASP A 155 0.05 11.59 5.58
C ASP A 155 -0.92 11.19 4.45
N ARG A 156 -2.22 11.44 4.62
CA ARG A 156 -3.23 11.23 3.56
C ARG A 156 -3.04 12.22 2.42
N PHE A 157 -2.74 13.49 2.72
CA PHE A 157 -2.42 14.48 1.70
C PHE A 157 -1.11 14.17 0.97
N ALA A 158 -0.08 13.71 1.67
CA ALA A 158 1.16 13.27 1.06
C ALA A 158 0.95 12.07 0.13
N ALA A 159 0.19 11.05 0.58
CA ALA A 159 -0.15 9.89 -0.24
C ALA A 159 -0.96 10.27 -1.49
N LEU A 160 -1.92 11.19 -1.35
CA LEU A 160 -2.72 11.71 -2.47
C LEU A 160 -1.86 12.51 -3.46
N ALA A 161 -0.96 13.36 -2.97
CA ALA A 161 -0.04 14.13 -3.81
C ALA A 161 0.92 13.22 -4.60
N ILE A 162 1.45 12.17 -3.96
CA ILE A 162 2.30 11.17 -4.62
C ILE A 162 1.52 10.41 -5.70
N ALA A 163 0.27 10.03 -5.43
CA ALA A 163 -0.58 9.33 -6.40
C ALA A 163 -0.89 10.21 -7.63
N ILE A 164 -1.18 11.50 -7.42
CA ILE A 164 -1.42 12.46 -8.52
C ILE A 164 -0.15 12.66 -9.34
N ALA A 165 1.01 12.80 -8.71
CA ALA A 165 2.29 12.94 -9.41
C ALA A 165 2.65 11.70 -10.24
N ALA A 166 2.37 10.49 -9.74
CA ALA A 166 2.56 9.26 -10.49
C ALA A 166 1.62 9.18 -11.71
N ALA A 167 0.36 9.58 -11.55
CA ALA A 167 -0.62 9.58 -12.63
C ALA A 167 -0.26 10.57 -13.75
N THR A 168 0.25 11.76 -13.42
CA THR A 168 0.65 12.77 -14.42
C THR A 168 1.88 12.33 -15.20
N LEU A 169 2.87 11.69 -14.56
CA LEU A 169 4.04 11.13 -15.24
C LEU A 169 3.66 9.98 -16.19
N ALA A 170 2.72 9.12 -15.78
CA ALA A 170 2.18 8.07 -16.64
C ALA A 170 1.44 8.65 -17.86
N ALA A 171 0.66 9.72 -17.67
CA ALA A 171 -0.05 10.39 -18.76
C ALA A 171 0.90 11.11 -19.74
N MET A 172 1.97 11.75 -19.22
CA MET A 172 3.01 12.38 -20.04
C MET A 172 3.79 11.35 -20.87
N THR A 173 4.15 10.21 -20.29
CA THR A 173 4.85 9.16 -21.03
C THR A 173 3.95 8.55 -22.12
N LEU A 174 2.66 8.34 -21.84
CA LEU A 174 1.70 7.86 -22.85
C LEU A 174 1.52 8.85 -24.01
N THR A 175 1.45 10.15 -23.72
CA THR A 175 1.29 11.19 -24.76
C THR A 175 2.54 11.34 -25.61
N ILE A 176 3.75 11.23 -25.03
CA ILE A 176 5.01 11.21 -25.78
C ILE A 176 5.09 9.97 -26.68
N MET A 177 4.71 8.79 -26.16
CA MET A 177 4.65 7.54 -26.92
C MET A 177 3.65 7.63 -28.08
N ALA A 178 2.42 8.12 -27.82
CA ALA A 178 1.39 8.29 -28.84
C ALA A 178 1.81 9.30 -29.93
N GLY A 179 2.50 10.37 -29.54
CA GLY A 179 3.05 11.37 -30.47
C GLY A 179 4.14 10.80 -31.38
N ARG A 180 5.03 9.95 -30.84
CA ARG A 180 6.04 9.25 -31.65
C ARG A 180 5.43 8.17 -32.55
N PHE A 181 4.44 7.44 -32.05
CA PHE A 181 3.72 6.43 -32.83
C PHE A 181 2.96 7.04 -34.02
N LYS A 182 2.31 8.20 -33.82
CA LYS A 182 1.65 8.96 -34.90
C LYS A 182 2.63 9.44 -35.98
N ARG A 183 3.86 9.78 -35.58
CA ARG A 183 4.92 10.23 -36.50
C ARG A 183 5.42 9.07 -37.37
N ILE A 184 5.62 7.90 -36.76
CA ILE A 184 5.99 6.65 -37.46
C ILE A 184 4.89 6.23 -38.44
N ILE A 185 3.61 6.29 -38.05
CA ILE A 185 2.48 5.96 -38.96
C ILE A 185 2.43 6.94 -40.15
N ARG A 186 2.75 8.22 -39.93
CA ARG A 186 2.73 9.25 -40.98
C ARG A 186 3.93 9.12 -41.94
N GLU A 187 5.07 8.61 -41.47
CA GLU A 187 6.23 8.28 -42.32
C GLU A 187 6.00 6.99 -43.11
N VAL A 188 5.38 5.97 -42.51
CA VAL A 188 4.98 4.74 -43.22
C VAL A 188 3.84 4.98 -44.22
N GLY A 189 3.05 6.05 -44.03
CA GLY A 189 1.92 6.42 -44.89
C GLY A 189 2.25 7.22 -46.14
N ARG A 190 3.52 7.57 -46.40
CA ARG A 190 3.90 8.41 -47.55
C ARG A 190 4.13 7.63 -48.86
N ASP A 191 4.29 6.30 -48.77
CA ASP A 191 4.76 5.49 -49.91
C ASP A 191 3.71 4.55 -50.53
N SER A 192 2.42 4.67 -50.24
CA SER A 192 1.46 3.74 -50.86
C SER A 192 0.09 4.35 -51.20
N VAL A 193 -0.19 4.33 -52.50
CA VAL A 193 -1.51 4.51 -53.11
C VAL A 193 -2.52 3.43 -52.61
N GLU A 194 -2.06 2.42 -51.85
CA GLU A 194 -2.89 1.43 -51.14
C GLU A 194 -3.50 1.91 -49.80
N ALA A 195 -3.15 3.10 -49.32
CA ALA A 195 -3.52 3.59 -47.99
C ALA A 195 -5.03 3.74 -47.75
N ALA A 196 -5.85 3.86 -48.80
CA ALA A 196 -7.29 4.06 -48.66
C ALA A 196 -8.02 2.82 -48.11
N ARG A 197 -7.61 1.59 -48.50
CA ARG A 197 -8.18 0.34 -47.96
C ARG A 197 -7.58 -0.08 -46.60
N ARG A 198 -6.41 0.45 -46.22
CA ARG A 198 -5.80 0.22 -44.90
C ARG A 198 -6.39 1.11 -43.80
N ARG A 199 -7.03 2.24 -44.16
CA ARG A 199 -7.67 3.15 -43.18
C ARG A 199 -8.83 2.48 -42.43
N GLU A 200 -9.70 1.73 -43.10
CA GLU A 200 -10.79 1.00 -42.43
C GLU A 200 -10.26 -0.07 -41.44
N ARG A 201 -9.18 -0.78 -41.79
CA ARG A 201 -8.59 -1.79 -40.90
C ARG A 201 -7.86 -1.16 -39.72
N LEU A 202 -7.20 -0.02 -39.94
CA LEU A 202 -6.56 0.74 -38.86
C LEU A 202 -7.59 1.35 -37.91
N GLU A 203 -8.74 1.82 -38.40
CA GLU A 203 -9.83 2.26 -37.52
C GLU A 203 -10.40 1.11 -36.68
N LEU A 204 -10.55 -0.08 -37.26
CA LEU A 204 -10.96 -1.28 -36.51
C LEU A 204 -9.97 -1.64 -35.40
N VAL A 205 -8.67 -1.67 -35.71
CA VAL A 205 -7.63 -1.96 -34.70
C VAL A 205 -7.56 -0.85 -33.65
N THR A 206 -7.69 0.41 -34.06
CA THR A 206 -7.67 1.55 -33.13
C THR A 206 -8.89 1.53 -32.21
N ARG A 207 -10.08 1.20 -32.72
CA ARG A 207 -11.28 0.99 -31.90
C ARG A 207 -11.13 -0.21 -30.97
N GLN A 208 -10.51 -1.30 -31.43
CA GLN A 208 -10.30 -2.49 -30.61
C GLN A 208 -9.31 -2.22 -29.46
N VAL A 209 -8.22 -1.51 -29.73
CA VAL A 209 -7.25 -1.07 -28.72
C VAL A 209 -7.88 -0.05 -27.77
N LEU A 210 -8.70 0.87 -28.28
CA LEU A 210 -9.42 1.84 -27.44
C LEU A 210 -10.42 1.13 -26.52
N MET A 211 -11.18 0.15 -27.02
CA MET A 211 -12.10 -0.67 -26.22
C MET A 211 -11.36 -1.46 -25.12
N MET A 212 -10.23 -2.08 -25.45
CA MET A 212 -9.37 -2.79 -24.48
C MET A 212 -8.82 -1.83 -23.41
N ALA A 213 -8.35 -0.65 -23.81
CA ALA A 213 -7.84 0.36 -22.89
C ALA A 213 -8.94 0.90 -21.97
N THR A 214 -10.15 1.14 -22.48
CA THR A 214 -11.29 1.55 -21.65
C THR A 214 -11.74 0.46 -20.69
N ALA A 215 -11.69 -0.82 -21.10
CA ALA A 215 -12.01 -1.95 -20.22
C ALA A 215 -10.99 -2.07 -19.08
N LEU A 216 -9.70 -1.95 -19.38
CA LEU A 216 -8.63 -1.94 -18.38
C LEU A 216 -8.74 -0.73 -17.45
N ALA A 217 -9.02 0.46 -17.97
CA ALA A 217 -9.26 1.65 -17.16
C ALA A 217 -10.46 1.45 -16.22
N GLY A 218 -11.54 0.82 -16.69
CA GLY A 218 -12.70 0.45 -15.87
C GLY A 218 -12.37 -0.53 -14.75
N ILE A 219 -11.54 -1.55 -15.02
CA ILE A 219 -11.06 -2.50 -14.00
C ILE A 219 -10.23 -1.77 -12.94
N VAL A 220 -9.30 -0.90 -13.37
CA VAL A 220 -8.47 -0.09 -12.45
C VAL A 220 -9.33 0.85 -11.60
N LEU A 221 -10.35 1.50 -12.20
CA LEU A 221 -11.29 2.36 -11.47
C LEU A 221 -12.15 1.57 -10.48
N ALA A 222 -12.61 0.37 -10.85
CA ALA A 222 -13.38 -0.51 -9.97
C ALA A 222 -12.52 -1.01 -8.79
N MET A 223 -11.25 -1.34 -9.04
CA MET A 223 -10.30 -1.71 -7.98
C MET A 223 -10.00 -0.53 -7.05
N TRP A 224 -9.84 0.67 -7.61
CA TRP A 224 -9.64 1.89 -6.83
C TRP A 224 -10.86 2.23 -5.96
N PHE A 225 -12.07 2.07 -6.51
CA PHE A 225 -13.32 2.26 -5.78
C PHE A 225 -13.51 1.23 -4.66
N PHE A 226 -13.16 -0.03 -4.91
CA PHE A 226 -13.15 -1.08 -3.89
C PHE A 226 -12.20 -0.74 -2.72
N PHE A 227 -11.01 -0.22 -3.05
CA PHE A 227 -10.01 0.16 -2.06
C PHE A 227 -10.46 1.33 -1.16
N ILE A 228 -11.17 2.31 -1.72
CA ILE A 228 -11.67 3.46 -0.95
C ILE A 228 -12.85 3.08 -0.06
N THR A 229 -13.77 2.25 -0.57
CA THR A 229 -15.05 1.99 0.10
C THR A 229 -15.06 0.72 0.96
N GLY A 230 -14.06 -0.16 0.80
CA GLY A 230 -13.98 -1.44 1.50
C GLY A 230 -15.13 -2.41 1.17
N LYS A 231 -15.96 -2.09 0.16
CA LYS A 231 -17.12 -2.87 -0.27
C LYS A 231 -16.99 -3.23 -1.74
N ALA A 232 -17.19 -4.49 -2.07
CA ALA A 232 -17.21 -4.97 -3.46
C ALA A 232 -18.33 -4.23 -4.22
N PRO A 233 -18.04 -3.59 -5.37
CA PRO A 233 -19.10 -3.00 -6.16
C PRO A 233 -20.05 -4.12 -6.61
N ALA A 234 -21.36 -3.91 -6.42
CA ALA A 234 -22.44 -4.86 -6.70
C ALA A 234 -22.68 -5.13 -8.21
N LEU A 235 -21.64 -5.05 -9.04
CA LEU A 235 -21.68 -5.21 -10.49
C LEU A 235 -21.29 -6.62 -10.96
N TRP A 236 -21.22 -7.60 -10.05
CA TRP A 236 -20.88 -8.98 -10.39
C TRP A 236 -21.93 -9.80 -11.19
N PRO A 237 -23.23 -9.44 -11.35
CA PRO A 237 -24.14 -10.34 -12.06
C PRO A 237 -24.02 -10.29 -13.59
N PHE A 238 -23.14 -9.48 -14.18
CA PHE A 238 -23.07 -9.31 -15.65
C PHE A 238 -22.02 -10.17 -16.38
N ILE A 239 -21.22 -10.98 -15.68
CA ILE A 239 -20.18 -11.83 -16.31
C ILE A 239 -20.65 -13.29 -16.50
N GLN A 240 -21.90 -13.63 -16.17
CA GLN A 240 -22.46 -14.99 -16.32
C GLN A 240 -23.58 -15.12 -17.38
N ARG A 241 -23.70 -14.20 -18.34
CA ARG A 241 -24.57 -14.39 -19.52
C ARG A 241 -23.79 -14.30 -20.82
#